data_AF-A0A5J4QG16-F1
#
_entry.id   AF-A0A5J4QG16-F1
#
_cell.length_a   1.000
_cell.length_b   1.000
_cell.length_c   1.000
_cell.angle_alpha   90.00
_cell.angle_beta   90.00
_cell.angle_gamma   90.00
#
_symmetry.space_group_name_H-M   'P 1'
#
loop_
_entity.id
_entity.type
_entity.pdbx_description
1 polymer ?
#
loop_
_entity_poly.entity_id
_entity_poly.type
_entity_poly.pdbx_seq_one_letter_code
_entity_poly.pdbx_strand_id
1 'polypeptide(L)'
;AYSELNDPIDQLERFQEQLRLSEKGDDEAMFIDMDFVRALEYGMPPTSGMGIGMDRLVMLLTGQTAIQEVLFFPQMRPEKTIKNP
;
A
#
# COMPACT_ATOMS: atom_id res chain seq x y z
N ALA A 1 8.88 -0.33 8.72
CA ALA A 1 9.20 1.04 9.19
C ALA A 1 10.47 1.48 8.47
N TYR A 2 10.57 2.75 8.14
CA TYR A 2 11.73 3.32 7.44
C TYR A 2 11.89 4.79 7.84
N SER A 3 13.11 5.32 7.72
CA SER A 3 13.31 6.77 7.73
C SER A 3 12.73 7.32 6.44
N GLU A 4 11.84 8.31 6.56
CA GLU A 4 11.18 8.89 5.40
C GLU A 4 12.19 9.58 4.49
N LEU A 5 12.01 9.41 3.18
CA LEU A 5 12.77 10.17 2.20
C LEU A 5 12.21 11.58 2.15
N ASN A 6 13.02 12.56 2.58
CA ASN A 6 12.62 13.96 2.61
C ASN A 6 13.36 14.83 1.58
N ASP A 7 14.22 14.24 0.74
CA ASP A 7 14.85 14.93 -0.39
C ASP A 7 13.89 14.95 -1.60
N PRO A 8 13.38 16.12 -2.02
CA PRO A 8 12.46 16.23 -3.13
C PRO A 8 13.07 15.81 -4.47
N ILE A 9 14.38 15.96 -4.66
CA ILE A 9 15.06 15.62 -5.92
C ILE A 9 15.15 14.10 -6.04
N ASP A 10 15.62 13.41 -4.99
CA ASP A 10 15.68 11.94 -4.96
C ASP A 10 14.26 11.34 -5.07
N GLN A 11 13.26 11.92 -4.39
CA GLN A 11 11.89 11.44 -4.50
C GLN A 11 11.33 11.55 -5.94
N LEU A 12 11.64 12.65 -6.65
CA LEU A 12 11.22 12.82 -8.04
C LEU A 12 11.92 11.83 -8.98
N GLU A 13 13.23 11.60 -8.82
CA GLU A 13 13.97 10.62 -9.60
C GLU A 13 13.40 9.21 -9.43
N ARG A 14 13.03 8.84 -8.20
CA ARG A 14 12.38 7.56 -7.91
C ARG A 14 11.02 7.43 -8.59
N PHE A 15 10.20 8.50 -8.57
CA PHE A 15 8.93 8.51 -9.27
C PHE A 15 9.09 8.36 -10.79
N GLN A 16 10.12 8.99 -11.38
CA GLN A 16 10.42 8.83 -12.81
C GLN A 16 10.84 7.40 -13.16
N GLU A 17 11.64 6.75 -12.31
CA GLU A 17 12.01 5.35 -12.53
C GLU A 17 10.80 4.41 -12.38
N GLN A 18 9.92 4.67 -11.40
CA GLN A 18 8.67 3.91 -11.26
C GLN A 18 7.76 4.07 -12.50
N LEU A 19 7.66 5.27 -13.06
CA LEU A 19 6.92 5.49 -14.31
C LEU A 19 7.51 4.68 -15.47
N ARG A 20 8.84 4.64 -15.59
CA ARG A 20 9.55 3.83 -16.60
C ARG A 20 9.33 2.32 -16.41
N LEU A 21 9.11 1.87 -15.18
CA LEU A 21 8.71 0.49 -14.89
C LEU A 21 7.24 0.25 -15.27
N SER A 22 6.35 1.20 -15.00
CA SER A 22 4.94 1.15 -15.41
C SER A 22 4.78 1.01 -16.92
N GLU A 23 5.57 1.72 -17.72
CA GLU A 23 5.60 1.60 -19.19
C GLU A 23 5.96 0.18 -19.69
N LYS A 24 6.58 -0.66 -18.84
CA LYS A 24 6.87 -2.06 -19.14
C LYS A 24 5.73 -3.01 -18.76
N GLY A 25 4.57 -2.48 -18.36
CA GLY A 25 3.37 -3.24 -18.01
C GLY A 25 3.25 -3.60 -16.53
N ASP A 26 3.85 -2.81 -15.64
CA ASP A 26 3.69 -2.96 -14.19
C ASP A 26 2.47 -2.15 -13.70
N ASP A 27 1.37 -2.86 -13.41
CA ASP A 27 0.11 -2.29 -12.92
C ASP A 27 0.19 -1.82 -11.45
N GLU A 28 1.23 -2.20 -10.71
CA GLU A 28 1.45 -1.80 -9.31
C GLU A 28 2.38 -0.57 -9.18
N ALA A 29 2.94 -0.09 -10.29
CA ALA A 29 3.86 1.03 -10.30
C ALA A 29 3.20 2.34 -9.82
N MET A 30 3.96 3.12 -9.07
CA MET A 30 3.49 4.39 -8.54
C MET A 30 3.46 5.48 -9.62
N PHE A 31 2.40 6.29 -9.62
CA PHE A 31 2.32 7.49 -10.45
C PHE A 31 3.11 8.65 -9.83
N ILE A 32 3.53 9.61 -10.66
CA ILE A 32 4.20 10.81 -10.18
C ILE A 32 3.18 11.77 -9.55
N ASP A 33 3.28 11.96 -8.23
CA ASP A 33 2.53 12.98 -7.50
C ASP A 33 3.38 14.25 -7.35
N MET A 34 3.15 15.21 -8.23
CA MET A 34 3.90 16.48 -8.22
C MET A 34 3.54 17.38 -7.03
N ASP A 35 2.34 17.23 -6.46
CA ASP A 35 1.95 18.01 -5.28
C ASP A 35 2.65 17.47 -4.03
N PHE A 36 2.85 16.15 -3.93
CA PHE A 36 3.69 15.54 -2.89
C PHE A 36 5.15 15.99 -2.99
N VAL A 37 5.74 15.98 -4.18
CA VAL A 37 7.13 16.48 -4.38
C VAL A 37 7.23 17.95 -3.97
N ARG A 38 6.28 18.79 -4.40
CA ARG A 38 6.25 20.20 -4.01
C ARG A 38 6.13 20.36 -2.48
N ALA A 39 5.37 19.50 -1.81
CA ALA A 39 5.28 19.52 -0.35
C ALA A 39 6.63 19.25 0.32
N LEU A 40 7.44 18.33 -0.23
CA LEU A 40 8.80 18.07 0.26
C LEU A 40 9.73 19.27 0.06
N GLU A 41 9.59 20.02 -1.04
CA GLU A 41 10.36 21.24 -1.32
C GLU A 41 10.14 22.36 -0.29
N TYR A 42 8.96 22.42 0.34
CA TYR A 42 8.70 23.34 1.46
C TYR A 42 9.45 22.97 2.75
N GLY A 43 10.06 21.78 2.79
CA GLY A 43 10.92 21.33 3.88
C GLY A 43 10.21 20.35 4.80
N MET A 44 10.24 19.08 4.44
CA MET A 44 9.86 17.99 5.34
C MET A 44 10.99 17.73 6.37
N PRO A 45 10.71 17.82 7.69
CA PRO A 45 11.69 17.48 8.72
C PRO A 45 12.14 16.02 8.61
N PRO A 46 13.32 15.67 9.16
CA PRO A 46 13.72 14.28 9.32
C PRO A 46 12.64 13.50 10.09
N THR A 47 12.01 12.54 9.42
CA THR A 47 10.83 11.82 9.92
C THR A 47 11.03 10.31 9.77
N SER A 48 10.27 9.51 10.53
CA SER A 48 10.20 8.07 10.32
C SER A 48 8.75 7.62 10.27
N GLY A 49 8.43 6.73 9.34
CA GLY A 49 7.10 6.17 9.19
C GLY A 49 7.03 4.71 9.64
N MET A 50 5.85 4.34 10.12
CA MET A 50 5.53 2.97 10.49
C MET A 50 4.10 2.64 10.03
N GLY A 51 3.97 1.53 9.30
CA GLY A 51 2.69 0.87 9.03
C GLY A 51 2.62 -0.44 9.80
N ILE A 52 1.49 -0.72 10.44
CA ILE A 52 1.21 -1.99 11.13
C ILE A 52 -0.06 -2.59 10.53
N GLY A 53 0.03 -3.83 10.04
CA GLY A 53 -1.13 -4.56 9.56
C GLY A 53 -1.94 -5.09 10.75
N MET A 54 -3.04 -4.41 11.08
CA MET A 54 -3.86 -4.75 12.26
C MET A 54 -4.43 -6.15 12.20
N ASP A 55 -4.95 -6.59 11.05
CA ASP A 55 -5.52 -7.94 10.90
C ASP A 55 -4.45 -9.01 11.14
N ARG A 56 -3.25 -8.84 10.59
CA ARG A 56 -2.12 -9.76 10.81
C ARG A 56 -1.62 -9.75 12.25
N LEU A 57 -1.62 -8.59 12.90
CA LEU A 57 -1.31 -8.49 14.32
C LEU A 57 -2.33 -9.29 15.16
N VAL A 58 -3.62 -9.11 14.88
CA VAL A 58 -4.69 -9.84 15.57
C VAL A 58 -4.61 -11.34 15.28
N MET A 59 -4.34 -11.76 14.04
CA MET A 59 -4.10 -13.16 13.68
C MET A 59 -2.99 -13.77 14.54
N LEU A 60 -1.86 -13.08 14.68
CA LEU A 60 -0.76 -13.53 15.51
C LEU A 60 -1.16 -13.64 16.99
N LEU A 61 -1.86 -12.64 17.53
CA LEU A 61 -2.29 -12.60 18.93
C LEU A 61 -3.35 -13.66 19.26
N THR A 62 -4.16 -14.05 18.27
CA THR A 62 -5.25 -15.02 18.42
C THR A 62 -4.89 -16.42 17.92
N GLY A 63 -3.69 -16.62 17.39
CA GLY A 63 -3.22 -17.90 16.84
C GLY A 63 -3.93 -18.33 15.55
N GLN A 64 -4.56 -17.39 14.83
CA GLN A 64 -5.30 -17.68 13.60
C GLN A 64 -4.40 -17.62 12.38
N THR A 65 -4.54 -18.59 11.47
CA THR A 65 -3.75 -18.67 10.23
C THR A 65 -4.46 -18.08 9.02
N ALA A 66 -5.78 -17.88 9.09
CA ALA A 66 -6.60 -17.28 8.04
C ALA A 66 -7.14 -15.91 8.47
N ILE A 67 -7.01 -14.89 7.61
CA ILE A 67 -7.46 -13.51 7.90
C ILE A 67 -8.98 -13.41 8.10
N GLN A 68 -9.74 -14.33 7.51
CA GLN A 68 -11.20 -14.37 7.61
C GLN A 68 -11.67 -14.63 9.05
N GLU A 69 -10.84 -15.27 9.88
CA GLU A 69 -11.14 -15.60 11.28
C GLU A 69 -11.06 -14.37 12.20
N VAL A 70 -10.44 -13.28 11.74
CA VAL A 70 -10.29 -12.03 12.51
C VAL A 70 -11.10 -10.87 11.95
N LEU A 71 -11.94 -11.13 10.95
CA LEU A 71 -12.85 -10.16 10.33
C LEU A 71 -14.30 -10.54 10.63
N PHE A 72 -15.13 -9.58 11.08
CA PHE A 72 -16.54 -9.86 11.35
C PHE A 72 -17.33 -10.26 10.10
N PHE A 73 -17.00 -9.64 8.95
CA PHE A 73 -17.67 -9.87 7.67
C PHE A 73 -16.63 -9.90 6.55
N PRO A 74 -15.90 -11.01 6.38
CA PRO A 74 -14.89 -11.10 5.33
C PRO A 74 -15.53 -11.09 3.94
N GLN A 75 -14.81 -10.56 2.95
CA GLN A 75 -15.25 -10.65 1.56
C GLN A 75 -15.24 -12.12 1.11
N MET A 76 -16.42 -12.64 0.79
CA MET A 76 -16.60 -14.00 0.28
C MET A 76 -16.95 -13.98 -1.21
N ARG A 77 -16.68 -15.10 -1.89
CA ARG A 77 -17.19 -15.31 -3.24
C ARG A 77 -18.71 -15.44 -3.18
N PRO A 78 -19.47 -14.78 -4.07
CA PRO A 78 -20.92 -14.94 -4.13
C PRO A 78 -21.33 -16.42 -4.32
N GLU A 79 -22.46 -16.80 -3.73
CA GLU A 79 -23.00 -18.15 -3.92
C GLU A 79 -23.40 -18.38 -5.38
N LYS A 80 -23.17 -19.59 -5.88
CA LYS A 80 -23.66 -19.99 -7.21
C LYS A 80 -25.17 -20.12 -7.15
N THR A 81 -25.88 -19.30 -7.91
CA THR A 81 -27.33 -19.47 -8.08
C THR A 81 -27.59 -20.72 -8.91
N ILE A 82 -28.01 -21.82 -8.27
CA ILE A 82 -28.55 -22.97 -8.99
C ILE A 82 -29.96 -22.57 -9.43
N LYS A 83 -30.18 -22.38 -10.73
CA LYS A 83 -31.53 -22.27 -11.27
C LYS A 83 -32.19 -23.65 -11.12
N ASN A 84 -33.15 -23.77 -10.20
CA ASN A 84 -34.03 -24.94 -10.19
C ASN A 84 -34.82 -24.97 -11.51
N PRO A 85 -34.97 -26.15 -12.14
CA PRO A 85 -35.76 -26.30 -13.37
C PRO A 85 -37.23 -25.97 -13.17
#